data_AF-A0A954ZRE1-F1
#
_entry.id   AF-A0A954ZRE1-F1
#
_cell.length_a   1.000
_cell.length_b   1.000
_cell.length_c   1.000
_cell.angle_alpha   90.00
_cell.angle_beta   90.00
_cell.angle_gamma   90.00
#
_symmetry.space_group_name_H-M   'P 1'
#
loop_
_entity.id
_entity.type
_entity.pdbx_description
1 polymer ?
#
loop_
_entity_poly.entity_id
_entity_poly.type
_entity_poly.pdbx_seq_one_letter_code
_entity_poly.pdbx_strand_id
1 'polypeptide(L)'
;MSEIEFALDGLYAAGWWPLEGDPCLQAECDRRWYPTIDSIQASLDAIGIHVRIERPAEGHPISILWSSVKYGCERITARSEDAAWLMVYSHLYPAIQAAERGLSQPSSVSAPA
;
A
#
# COMPACT_ATOMS: atom_id res chain seq x y z
N MET A 1 -12.62 -4.54 -17.64
CA MET A 1 -12.07 -4.20 -16.32
C MET A 1 -10.56 -4.15 -16.45
N SER A 2 -9.96 -3.00 -16.19
CA SER A 2 -8.50 -2.82 -16.17
C SER A 2 -7.90 -3.35 -14.86
N GLU A 3 -6.60 -3.64 -14.84
CA GLU A 3 -5.93 -4.08 -13.60
C GLU A 3 -5.90 -2.97 -12.54
N ILE A 4 -5.85 -1.70 -12.94
CA ILE A 4 -6.00 -0.56 -12.02
C ILE A 4 -7.39 -0.59 -11.38
N GLU A 5 -8.47 -0.76 -12.16
CA GLU A 5 -9.83 -0.84 -11.59
C GLU A 5 -9.95 -1.95 -10.55
N PHE A 6 -9.39 -3.14 -10.85
CA PHE A 6 -9.36 -4.26 -9.91
C PHE A 6 -8.53 -3.95 -8.66
N ALA A 7 -7.36 -3.32 -8.80
CA ALA A 7 -6.52 -2.95 -7.68
C ALA A 7 -7.20 -1.90 -6.79
N LEU A 8 -7.92 -0.95 -7.38
CA LEU A 8 -8.71 0.05 -6.67
C LEU A 8 -9.87 -0.59 -5.92
N ASP A 9 -10.60 -1.53 -6.54
CA ASP A 9 -11.65 -2.29 -5.85
C ASP A 9 -11.10 -2.96 -4.59
N GLY A 10 -9.91 -3.58 -4.68
CA GLY A 10 -9.20 -4.14 -3.55
C GLY A 10 -8.83 -3.11 -2.48
N LEU A 11 -8.32 -1.94 -2.89
CA LEU A 11 -7.89 -0.87 -1.98
C LEU A 11 -9.06 -0.31 -1.16
N TYR A 12 -10.16 0.01 -1.85
CA TYR A 12 -11.37 0.53 -1.20
C TYR A 12 -12.05 -0.55 -0.34
N ALA A 13 -12.02 -1.81 -0.77
CA ALA A 13 -12.51 -2.92 0.05
C ALA A 13 -11.66 -3.16 1.31
N ALA A 14 -10.35 -2.87 1.26
CA ALA A 14 -9.48 -2.86 2.43
C ALA A 14 -9.76 -1.69 3.39
N GLY A 15 -10.61 -0.73 2.98
CA GLY A 15 -11.05 0.39 3.79
C GLY A 15 -10.17 1.64 3.68
N TRP A 16 -9.32 1.73 2.66
CA TRP A 16 -8.54 2.95 2.41
C TRP A 16 -9.43 4.07 1.85
N TRP A 17 -9.16 5.29 2.28
CA TRP A 17 -9.77 6.51 1.75
C TRP A 17 -8.74 7.64 1.79
N PRO A 18 -8.70 8.54 0.78
CA PRO A 18 -7.77 9.67 0.80
C PRO A 18 -8.15 10.65 1.92
N LEU A 19 -7.16 11.16 2.65
CA LEU A 19 -7.32 12.24 3.60
C LEU A 19 -6.99 13.59 2.96
N GLU A 20 -7.44 14.66 3.62
CA GLU A 20 -7.15 16.02 3.16
C GLU A 20 -5.64 16.29 3.21
N GLY A 21 -5.06 16.64 2.06
CA GLY A 21 -3.63 16.90 1.92
C GLY A 21 -2.77 15.68 1.53
N ASP A 22 -3.36 14.49 1.42
CA ASP A 22 -2.62 13.30 0.98
C ASP A 22 -2.16 13.43 -0.48
N PRO A 23 -0.90 13.06 -0.79
CA PRO A 23 -0.43 12.98 -2.16
C PRO A 23 -1.13 11.82 -2.90
N CYS A 24 -2.17 12.16 -3.67
CA CYS A 24 -2.98 11.20 -4.41
C CYS A 24 -2.99 11.51 -5.93
N LEU A 25 -3.18 10.45 -6.72
CA LEU A 25 -3.48 10.49 -8.15
C LEU A 25 -4.94 10.13 -8.37
N GLN A 26 -5.46 10.47 -9.54
CA GLN A 26 -6.83 10.11 -9.94
C GLN A 26 -6.80 9.19 -11.16
N ALA A 27 -7.46 8.05 -11.07
CA ALA A 27 -7.53 7.08 -12.16
C ALA A 27 -8.35 7.64 -13.33
N GLU A 28 -7.84 7.50 -14.55
CA GLU A 28 -8.50 8.04 -15.75
C GLU A 28 -9.81 7.31 -16.08
N CYS A 29 -9.89 6.02 -15.74
CA CYS A 29 -11.01 5.15 -16.09
C CYS A 29 -12.30 5.49 -15.31
N ASP A 30 -12.22 5.65 -14.00
CA ASP A 30 -13.38 5.76 -13.11
C ASP A 30 -13.31 6.92 -12.11
N ARG A 31 -12.26 7.77 -12.21
CA ARG A 31 -12.05 8.96 -11.39
C ARG A 31 -11.84 8.69 -9.90
N ARG A 32 -11.61 7.45 -9.49
CA ARG A 32 -11.24 7.14 -8.10
C ARG A 32 -9.83 7.63 -7.79
N TRP A 33 -9.65 8.07 -6.56
CA TRP A 33 -8.37 8.53 -6.06
C TRP A 33 -7.54 7.35 -5.56
N TYR A 34 -6.23 7.45 -5.64
CA TYR A 34 -5.30 6.45 -5.10
C TYR A 34 -3.98 7.09 -4.69
N PRO A 35 -3.26 6.53 -3.72
CA PRO A 35 -2.01 7.11 -3.24
C PRO A 35 -0.92 7.01 -4.31
N THR A 36 0.00 7.98 -4.32
CA THR A 36 1.20 7.89 -5.17
C THR A 36 2.08 6.71 -4.75
N ILE A 37 2.91 6.22 -5.67
CA ILE A 37 3.90 5.16 -5.36
C ILE A 37 4.80 5.57 -4.19
N ASP A 38 5.24 6.83 -4.15
CA ASP A 38 6.08 7.35 -3.07
C ASP A 38 5.37 7.29 -1.72
N SER A 39 4.07 7.60 -1.68
CA SER A 39 3.25 7.52 -0.47
C SER A 39 3.06 6.07 0.00
N ILE A 40 2.81 5.15 -0.94
CA ILE A 40 2.74 3.72 -0.68
C ILE A 40 4.06 3.23 -0.09
N GLN A 41 5.18 3.55 -0.73
CA GLN A 41 6.51 3.12 -0.30
C GLN A 41 6.84 3.64 1.11
N ALA A 42 6.58 4.92 1.39
CA ALA A 42 6.77 5.49 2.73
C ALA A 42 5.94 4.78 3.81
N SER A 43 4.69 4.42 3.49
CA SER A 43 3.80 3.69 4.40
C SER A 43 4.32 2.28 4.70
N LEU A 44 4.85 1.60 3.69
CA LEU A 44 5.43 0.25 3.84
C LEU A 44 6.74 0.27 4.61
N ASP A 45 7.62 1.23 4.33
CA ASP A 45 8.87 1.42 5.06
C ASP A 45 8.62 1.68 6.55
N ALA A 46 7.58 2.47 6.88
CA ALA A 46 7.20 2.79 8.26
C ALA A 46 6.82 1.54 9.10
N ILE A 47 6.35 0.47 8.45
CA ILE A 47 6.03 -0.81 9.11
C ILE A 47 7.09 -1.89 8.88
N GLY A 48 8.26 -1.52 8.36
CA GLY A 48 9.40 -2.41 8.15
C GLY A 48 9.20 -3.43 7.03
N ILE A 49 8.42 -3.07 6.00
CA ILE A 49 8.27 -3.89 4.80
C ILE A 49 9.23 -3.39 3.73
N HIS A 50 10.17 -4.25 3.35
CA HIS A 50 11.11 -3.95 2.28
C HIS A 50 10.57 -4.47 0.95
N VAL A 51 10.49 -3.58 -0.03
CA VAL A 51 9.97 -3.86 -1.36
C VAL A 51 11.10 -3.92 -2.38
N ARG A 52 11.06 -4.93 -3.26
CA ARG A 52 11.90 -5.06 -4.44
C ARG A 52 11.01 -5.15 -5.68
N ILE A 53 11.29 -4.30 -6.66
CA ILE A 53 10.58 -4.29 -7.93
C ILE A 53 11.45 -4.96 -8.99
N GLU A 54 10.85 -5.90 -9.70
CA GLU A 54 11.40 -6.51 -10.91
C GLU A 54 10.66 -5.93 -12.11
N ARG A 55 11.36 -5.06 -12.86
CA ARG A 55 10.88 -4.46 -14.11
C ARG A 55 11.56 -5.17 -15.29
N PRO A 56 10.97 -6.26 -15.81
CA PRO A 56 11.50 -6.90 -17.02
C PRO A 56 11.36 -5.97 -18.24
N ALA A 57 11.83 -6.45 -19.40
CA ALA A 57 11.72 -5.72 -20.66
C ALA A 57 10.28 -5.27 -20.96
N GLU A 58 10.14 -4.23 -21.76
CA GLU A 58 8.84 -3.66 -22.14
C GLU A 58 7.86 -4.74 -22.65
N GLY A 59 6.61 -4.67 -22.19
CA GLY A 59 5.57 -5.66 -22.51
C GLY A 59 5.55 -6.90 -21.61
N HIS A 60 6.50 -7.06 -20.70
CA HIS A 60 6.46 -8.10 -19.66
C HIS A 60 5.83 -7.58 -18.35
N PRO A 61 5.14 -8.45 -17.58
CA PRO A 61 4.55 -8.05 -16.31
C PRO A 61 5.59 -7.61 -15.28
N ILE A 62 5.29 -6.53 -14.57
CA ILE A 62 6.06 -6.03 -13.44
C ILE A 62 5.75 -6.89 -12.22
N SER A 63 6.78 -7.28 -11.47
CA SER A 63 6.61 -8.01 -10.22
C SER A 63 7.13 -7.19 -9.05
N ILE A 64 6.33 -7.10 -8.00
CA ILE A 64 6.72 -6.53 -6.73
C ILE A 64 6.84 -7.67 -5.72
N LEU A 65 8.06 -7.87 -5.22
CA LEU A 65 8.36 -8.78 -4.15
C LEU A 65 8.50 -7.97 -2.87
N TRP A 66 7.84 -8.38 -1.82
CA TRP A 66 7.99 -7.74 -0.52
C TRP A 66 8.25 -8.80 0.55
N SER A 67 9.02 -8.41 1.56
CA SER A 67 9.32 -9.28 2.68
C SER A 67 9.36 -8.52 4.00
N SER A 68 8.90 -9.18 5.06
CA SER A 68 9.10 -8.73 6.43
C SER A 68 9.19 -9.92 7.39
N VAL A 69 9.79 -9.69 8.56
CA VAL A 69 9.86 -10.70 9.62
C VAL A 69 8.48 -11.09 10.12
N LYS A 70 7.52 -10.15 10.10
CA LYS A 70 6.19 -10.32 10.68
C LYS A 70 5.16 -10.91 9.71
N TYR A 71 5.29 -10.59 8.41
CA TYR A 71 4.29 -10.92 7.39
C TYR A 71 4.82 -11.92 6.34
N GLY A 72 6.07 -12.35 6.44
CA GLY A 72 6.66 -13.31 5.50
C GLY A 72 7.11 -12.64 4.21
N CYS A 73 7.16 -13.42 3.13
CA CYS A 73 7.61 -12.97 1.82
C CYS A 73 6.56 -13.36 0.76
N GLU A 74 6.11 -12.38 0.00
CA GLU A 74 5.14 -12.59 -1.08
C GLU A 74 5.54 -11.83 -2.34
N ARG A 75 4.87 -12.20 -3.44
CA ARG A 75 5.06 -11.61 -4.76
C ARG A 75 3.72 -11.31 -5.39
N ILE A 76 3.59 -10.11 -5.92
CA ILE A 76 2.46 -9.68 -6.75
C ILE A 76 2.98 -9.30 -8.12
N THR A 77 2.22 -9.64 -9.16
CA THR A 77 2.57 -9.37 -10.55
C THR A 77 1.40 -8.67 -11.23
N ALA A 78 1.68 -7.57 -11.96
CA ALA A 78 0.69 -6.85 -12.76
C ALA A 78 1.34 -6.30 -14.05
N ARG A 79 0.54 -5.87 -15.02
CA ARG A 79 1.04 -5.31 -16.29
C ARG A 79 1.47 -3.85 -16.17
N SER A 80 0.94 -3.12 -15.19
CA SER A 80 1.36 -1.75 -14.88
C SER A 80 1.97 -1.65 -13.49
N GLU A 81 2.89 -0.69 -13.34
CA GLU A 81 3.57 -0.45 -12.06
C GLU A 81 2.56 0.01 -11.00
N ASP A 82 1.70 0.97 -11.35
CA ASP A 82 0.62 1.46 -10.48
C ASP A 82 -0.28 0.32 -9.98
N ALA A 83 -0.73 -0.57 -10.86
CA ALA A 83 -1.59 -1.67 -10.44
C ALA A 83 -0.85 -2.64 -9.50
N ALA A 84 0.41 -2.95 -9.77
CA ALA A 84 1.21 -3.81 -8.90
C ALA A 84 1.36 -3.19 -7.49
N TRP A 85 1.70 -1.90 -7.42
CA TRP A 85 1.85 -1.19 -6.15
C TRP A 85 0.54 -1.09 -5.38
N LEU A 86 -0.57 -0.77 -6.06
CA LEU A 86 -1.88 -0.70 -5.43
C LEU A 86 -2.33 -2.04 -4.89
N MET A 87 -2.07 -3.15 -5.59
CA MET A 87 -2.37 -4.49 -5.09
C MET A 87 -1.56 -4.83 -3.84
N VAL A 88 -0.25 -4.50 -3.81
CA VAL A 88 0.59 -4.69 -2.62
C VAL A 88 0.09 -3.84 -1.46
N TYR A 89 -0.19 -2.56 -1.72
CA TYR A 89 -0.68 -1.65 -0.71
C TYR A 89 -2.03 -2.11 -0.13
N SER A 90 -2.97 -2.50 -0.97
CA SER A 90 -4.29 -3.02 -0.55
C SER A 90 -4.16 -4.25 0.34
N HIS A 91 -3.27 -5.17 -0.01
CA HIS A 91 -3.00 -6.38 0.76
C HIS A 91 -2.45 -6.05 2.16
N LEU A 92 -1.57 -5.06 2.26
CA LEU A 92 -0.88 -4.69 3.49
C LEU A 92 -1.57 -3.58 4.27
N TYR A 93 -2.61 -2.95 3.71
CA TYR A 93 -3.28 -1.81 4.31
C TYR A 93 -3.83 -2.08 5.72
N PRO A 94 -4.43 -3.25 6.04
CA PRO A 94 -4.85 -3.53 7.42
C PRO A 94 -3.69 -3.50 8.42
N ALA A 95 -2.50 -3.95 8.02
CA ALA A 95 -1.31 -3.92 8.85
C ALA A 95 -0.77 -2.48 9.04
N ILE A 96 -0.83 -1.67 7.98
CA ILE A 96 -0.47 -0.24 8.00
C ILE A 96 -1.39 0.50 8.98
N GLN A 97 -2.71 0.36 8.81
CA GLN A 97 -3.70 1.00 9.67
C GLN A 97 -3.54 0.57 11.15
N ALA A 98 -3.24 -0.70 11.41
CA ALA A 98 -3.01 -1.19 12.77
C ALA A 98 -1.77 -0.53 13.41
N ALA A 99 -0.70 -0.30 12.64
CA ALA A 99 0.50 0.38 13.11
C ALA A 99 0.24 1.87 13.41
N GLU A 100 -0.47 2.57 12.53
CA GLU A 100 -0.85 3.98 12.70
C GLU A 100 -1.73 4.21 13.94
N ARG A 101 -2.67 3.29 14.20
CA ARG A 101 -3.48 3.33 15.42
C ARG A 101 -2.67 3.08 16.68
N GLY A 102 -1.67 2.17 16.62
CA GLY A 102 -0.77 1.89 17.73
C GLY A 102 0.14 3.07 18.09
N LEU A 103 0.52 3.88 17.10
CA LEU A 103 1.30 5.11 17.29
C LEU A 103 0.47 6.26 17.92
N SER A 104 -0.85 6.22 17.80
CA SER A 104 -1.76 7.28 18.26
C SER A 104 -2.26 7.10 19.70
N GLN A 105 -1.87 6.02 20.39
CA GLN A 105 -2.18 5.89 21.83
C GLN A 105 -1.05 6.51 22.67
N PRO A 106 -1.31 7.59 23.44
CA PRO A 106 -0.36 8.02 24.44
C PRO A 106 -0.25 6.94 25.51
N SER A 107 0.97 6.44 25.74
CA SER A 107 1.30 5.60 26.87
C SER A 107 0.78 6.27 28.14
N SER A 108 -0.28 5.71 28.73
CA SER A 108 -0.77 6.14 30.03
C SER A 108 0.30 5.79 31.05
N VAL A 109 1.19 6.73 31.33
CA VAL A 109 2.14 6.63 32.44
C VAL A 109 1.33 6.77 33.72
N SER A 110 1.02 5.63 34.35
CA SER A 110 0.58 5.63 35.74
C SER A 110 1.71 6.19 36.60
N ALA A 111 1.55 7.42 37.09
CA ALA A 111 2.42 7.95 38.14
C ALA A 111 2.14 7.16 39.44
N PRO A 112 3.17 6.64 40.12
CA PRO A 112 2.98 6.07 41.45
C PRO A 112 2.68 7.19 42.46
N ALA A 113 1.78 6.87 43.40
CA ALA A 113 1.33 7.72 44.50
C ALA A 113 2.42 7.94 45.58
#